data_AF-A0A3Q1F5B2-F1
#
_entry.id   AF-A0A3Q1F5B2-F1
#
_cell.length_a   1.000
_cell.length_b   1.000
_cell.length_c   1.000
_cell.angle_alpha   90.00
_cell.angle_beta   90.00
_cell.angle_gamma   90.00
#
_symmetry.space_group_name_H-M   'P 1'
#
loop_
_entity.id
_entity.type
_entity.pdbx_description
1 polymer ?
#
loop_
_entity_poly.entity_id
_entity_poly.type
_entity_poly.pdbx_seq_one_letter_code
_entity_poly.pdbx_strand_id
1 'polypeptide(L)'
;MRTGGVAAPPVKKFLESSCSLPDFVERYRTLYLRLKNAMEELFGQQTAFVLALRHGFSAALLQLSILRAMHVSERFAQYIDQMIQASGAASGSVETLERLQQFLEPMLFLSGLELANTFEHFYRYYLGDRLLAQGNVWLESAVIDQIGSCFPSRFPQQMMKNLSESAELQQEFHLYRLQQLDRRLQEHDQVSRTPQNLQSNWMMEDEWTESEDEAEVQVLVLSPRCWAVSSLCFLDEPAKHFPSELCSYLNQFTQFYTHSQSMYGLSHSKPRRLQWTWLGHAELQFGCWTLHVSTLQMFILLQFNNCQEVCVESLLQVTGLSAAVLLHALQPLISDGGPLTCNPPEDPGHGESSLEDGAPASVQLLPRQTYLNVDEDAAGTLERKRNYIYCLIVHIMKQEKEMHIDNLVFKVLDSCQKQEASRSPGGGSFSCSTGDVLSCIMHVISKGCIRRNEENPHIVESSARRTWAPWEPAPAAAGPPASVATSQRSVPGGGQNRTRTRKRTTVEPKQNHSRTRTEP
;
A
#
# COMPACT_ATOMS: atom_id res chain seq x y z
N MET A 1 31.45 -27.65 15.51
CA MET A 1 31.50 -27.10 14.14
C MET A 1 30.69 -25.81 14.11
N ARG A 2 31.33 -24.66 13.83
CA ARG A 2 30.65 -23.36 13.62
C ARG A 2 30.24 -23.26 12.16
N THR A 3 28.96 -23.42 11.83
CA THR A 3 28.44 -23.32 10.46
C THR A 3 27.59 -22.08 10.18
N GLY A 4 27.50 -21.12 11.12
CA GLY A 4 26.63 -19.94 10.97
C GLY A 4 27.18 -18.75 10.16
N GLY A 5 28.38 -18.82 9.57
CA GLY A 5 29.13 -17.61 9.16
C GLY A 5 29.25 -17.31 7.66
N VAL A 6 29.00 -18.26 6.76
CA VAL A 6 29.53 -18.13 5.38
C VAL A 6 28.61 -17.33 4.44
N ALA A 7 27.30 -17.27 4.68
CA ALA A 7 26.35 -16.62 3.77
C ALA A 7 25.91 -15.19 4.17
N ALA A 8 26.08 -14.76 5.42
CA ALA A 8 25.56 -13.47 5.89
C ALA A 8 26.30 -12.22 5.35
N PRO A 9 27.65 -12.19 5.26
CA PRO A 9 28.37 -11.01 4.75
C PRO A 9 28.06 -10.62 3.28
N PRO A 10 27.96 -11.56 2.31
CA PRO A 10 27.70 -11.19 0.92
C PRO A 10 26.26 -10.70 0.69
N VAL A 11 25.26 -11.29 1.36
CA VAL A 11 23.85 -10.88 1.20
C VAL A 11 23.61 -9.48 1.77
N LYS A 12 24.19 -9.16 2.93
CA LYS A 12 24.09 -7.82 3.51
C LYS A 12 24.67 -6.76 2.58
N LYS A 13 25.91 -6.97 2.10
CA LYS A 13 26.57 -6.02 1.19
C LYS A 13 25.75 -5.81 -0.08
N PHE A 14 25.15 -6.87 -0.63
CA PHE A 14 24.25 -6.79 -1.77
C PHE A 14 23.02 -5.93 -1.48
N LEU A 15 22.32 -6.17 -0.36
CA LEU A 15 21.12 -5.41 0.00
C LEU A 15 21.46 -3.92 0.19
N GLU A 16 22.58 -3.62 0.83
CA GLU A 16 23.02 -2.24 1.08
C GLU A 16 23.43 -1.48 -0.19
N SER A 17 23.95 -2.17 -1.21
CA SER A 17 24.41 -1.54 -2.46
C SER A 17 23.35 -1.51 -3.56
N SER A 18 22.35 -2.39 -3.49
CA SER A 18 21.46 -2.67 -4.64
C SER A 18 20.01 -2.29 -4.40
N CYS A 19 19.60 -2.00 -3.16
CA CYS A 19 18.20 -1.75 -2.82
C CYS A 19 17.56 -0.58 -3.58
N SER A 20 18.37 0.40 -4.02
CA SER A 20 17.89 1.57 -4.77
C SER A 20 17.81 1.37 -6.28
N LEU A 21 18.18 0.19 -6.80
CA LEU A 21 18.17 -0.09 -8.24
C LEU A 21 16.77 -0.47 -8.73
N PRO A 22 16.39 -0.11 -9.98
CA PRO A 22 15.09 -0.44 -10.54
C PRO A 22 14.89 -1.96 -10.74
N ASP A 23 15.96 -2.72 -10.95
CA ASP A 23 15.98 -4.18 -11.15
C ASP A 23 16.39 -4.95 -9.86
N PHE A 24 16.25 -4.30 -8.69
CA PHE A 24 16.66 -4.85 -7.40
C PHE A 24 16.03 -6.22 -7.11
N VAL A 25 14.74 -6.37 -7.40
CA VAL A 25 13.97 -7.56 -7.03
C VAL A 25 14.37 -8.76 -7.88
N GLU A 26 14.61 -8.54 -9.18
CA GLU A 26 15.14 -9.56 -10.08
C GLU A 26 16.56 -9.98 -9.68
N ARG A 27 17.41 -9.02 -9.28
CA ARG A 27 18.74 -9.32 -8.76
C ARG A 27 18.68 -10.11 -7.46
N TYR A 28 17.76 -9.79 -6.56
CA TYR A 28 17.54 -10.52 -5.31
C TYR A 28 17.10 -11.96 -5.59
N ARG A 29 16.14 -12.17 -6.51
CA ARG A 29 15.75 -13.51 -6.98
C ARG A 29 16.93 -14.28 -7.57
N THR A 30 17.70 -13.63 -8.42
CA THR A 30 18.87 -14.26 -9.10
C THR A 30 19.95 -14.66 -8.09
N LEU A 31 20.22 -13.80 -7.09
CA LEU A 31 21.15 -14.12 -6.01
C LEU A 31 20.66 -15.33 -5.20
N TYR A 32 19.37 -15.36 -4.86
CA TYR A 32 18.75 -16.47 -4.16
C TYR A 32 18.89 -17.78 -4.95
N LEU A 33 18.46 -17.81 -6.20
CA LEU A 33 18.51 -19.00 -7.06
C LEU A 33 19.95 -19.49 -7.24
N ARG A 34 20.90 -18.56 -7.46
CA ARG A 34 22.32 -18.92 -7.58
C ARG A 34 22.85 -19.59 -6.31
N LEU A 35 22.52 -19.06 -5.13
CA LEU A 35 22.96 -19.65 -3.86
C LEU A 35 22.27 -20.99 -3.60
N LYS A 36 20.96 -21.09 -3.85
CA LYS A 36 20.18 -22.33 -3.72
C LYS A 36 20.77 -23.43 -4.62
N ASN A 37 20.89 -23.17 -5.92
CA ASN A 37 21.40 -24.14 -6.89
C ASN A 37 22.84 -24.57 -6.57
N ALA A 38 23.72 -23.63 -6.20
CA ALA A 38 25.09 -23.97 -5.83
C ALA A 38 25.16 -24.87 -4.58
N MET A 39 24.28 -24.66 -3.60
CA MET A 39 24.23 -25.52 -2.41
C MET A 39 23.63 -26.90 -2.73
N GLU A 40 22.61 -26.95 -3.58
CA GLU A 40 22.02 -28.22 -4.04
C GLU A 40 23.02 -29.05 -4.86
N GLU A 41 23.82 -28.43 -5.73
CA GLU A 41 24.87 -29.11 -6.51
C GLU A 41 26.02 -29.60 -5.64
N LEU A 42 26.48 -28.78 -4.68
CA LEU A 42 27.66 -29.11 -3.86
C LEU A 42 27.33 -30.06 -2.70
N PHE A 43 26.13 -29.98 -2.15
CA PHE A 43 25.79 -30.66 -0.90
C PHE A 43 24.48 -31.46 -0.94
N GLY A 44 23.78 -31.49 -2.08
CA GLY A 44 22.49 -32.16 -2.23
C GLY A 44 21.34 -31.44 -1.53
N GLN A 45 20.16 -32.07 -1.53
CA GLN A 45 18.92 -31.53 -0.92
C GLN A 45 18.89 -31.69 0.61
N GLN A 46 19.89 -31.17 1.32
CA GLN A 46 19.90 -31.20 2.78
C GLN A 46 19.12 -30.01 3.35
N THR A 47 18.17 -30.29 4.24
CA THR A 47 17.33 -29.28 4.91
C THR A 47 18.15 -28.26 5.70
N ALA A 48 19.30 -28.66 6.25
CA ALA A 48 20.20 -27.78 6.97
C ALA A 48 20.71 -26.59 6.13
N PHE A 49 20.92 -26.77 4.82
CA PHE A 49 21.36 -25.67 3.94
C PHE A 49 20.22 -24.73 3.60
N VAL A 50 19.00 -25.25 3.40
CA VAL A 50 17.80 -24.42 3.22
C VAL A 50 17.59 -23.52 4.45
N LEU A 51 17.78 -24.07 5.65
CA LEU A 51 17.73 -23.31 6.90
C LEU A 51 18.88 -22.29 7.01
N ALA A 52 20.10 -22.65 6.61
CA ALA A 52 21.22 -21.72 6.59
C ALA A 52 21.01 -20.56 5.61
N LEU A 53 20.39 -20.83 4.46
CA LEU A 53 20.01 -19.81 3.47
C LEU A 53 18.99 -18.85 4.06
N ARG A 54 17.90 -19.38 4.61
CA ARG A 54 16.87 -18.60 5.31
C ARG A 54 17.52 -17.72 6.38
N HIS A 55 18.35 -18.31 7.23
CA HIS A 55 19.01 -17.57 8.32
C HIS A 55 19.92 -16.47 7.79
N GLY A 56 20.71 -16.72 6.74
CA GLY A 56 21.59 -15.73 6.12
C GLY A 56 20.83 -14.53 5.55
N PHE A 57 19.76 -14.78 4.79
CA PHE A 57 18.91 -13.73 4.22
C PHE A 57 18.16 -12.96 5.31
N SER A 58 17.50 -13.67 6.23
CA SER A 58 16.78 -13.05 7.35
C SER A 58 17.71 -12.20 8.23
N ALA A 59 18.93 -12.67 8.53
CA ALA A 59 19.91 -11.91 9.30
C ALA A 59 20.38 -10.64 8.56
N ALA A 60 20.55 -10.72 7.23
CA ALA A 60 20.93 -9.57 6.43
C ALA A 60 19.80 -8.51 6.37
N LEU A 61 18.55 -8.94 6.20
CA LEU A 61 17.37 -8.08 6.22
C LEU A 61 17.18 -7.38 7.57
N LEU A 62 17.40 -8.10 8.69
CA LEU A 62 17.33 -7.53 10.05
C LEU A 62 18.40 -6.45 10.31
N GLN A 63 19.53 -6.50 9.59
CA GLN A 63 20.62 -5.55 9.79
C GLN A 63 20.45 -4.25 8.99
N LEU A 64 19.45 -4.15 8.12
CA LEU A 64 19.16 -2.94 7.36
C LEU A 64 18.73 -1.79 8.29
N SER A 65 19.06 -0.56 7.89
CA SER A 65 18.44 0.64 8.47
C SER A 65 16.94 0.65 8.19
N ILE A 66 16.15 1.32 9.03
CA ILE A 66 14.69 1.40 8.91
C ILE A 66 14.26 1.84 7.50
N LEU A 67 14.80 2.95 6.99
CA LEU A 67 14.47 3.46 5.64
C LEU A 67 14.72 2.44 4.53
N ARG A 68 15.89 1.78 4.54
CA ARG A 68 16.22 0.73 3.56
C ARG A 68 15.32 -0.48 3.70
N ALA A 69 14.99 -0.88 4.93
CA ALA A 69 14.10 -2.00 5.16
C ALA A 69 12.70 -1.66 4.58
N MET A 70 12.17 -0.47 4.86
CA MET A 70 10.90 -0.02 4.28
C MET A 70 10.92 -0.02 2.75
N HIS A 71 11.96 0.56 2.16
CA HIS A 71 12.10 0.56 0.71
C HIS A 71 12.17 -0.87 0.13
N VAL A 72 12.94 -1.78 0.74
CA VAL A 72 13.00 -3.18 0.30
C VAL A 72 11.61 -3.84 0.39
N SER A 73 10.87 -3.64 1.47
CA SER A 73 9.51 -4.17 1.63
C SER A 73 8.53 -3.63 0.58
N GLU A 74 8.57 -2.33 0.32
CA GLU A 74 7.75 -1.69 -0.71
C GLU A 74 8.06 -2.27 -2.08
N ARG A 75 9.35 -2.36 -2.44
CA ARG A 75 9.79 -2.87 -3.75
C ARG A 75 9.40 -4.33 -3.95
N PHE A 76 9.44 -5.15 -2.89
CA PHE A 76 8.92 -6.52 -2.94
C PHE A 76 7.41 -6.58 -3.16
N ALA A 77 6.63 -5.78 -2.44
CA ALA A 77 5.18 -5.73 -2.62
C ALA A 77 4.78 -5.22 -4.01
N GLN A 78 5.44 -4.16 -4.48
CA GLN A 78 5.25 -3.57 -5.80
C GLN A 78 5.60 -4.55 -6.93
N TYR A 79 6.69 -5.31 -6.79
CA TYR A 79 7.06 -6.30 -7.79
C TYR A 79 6.03 -7.42 -7.88
N ILE A 80 5.50 -7.93 -6.75
CA ILE A 80 4.44 -8.94 -6.77
C ILE A 80 3.19 -8.40 -7.49
N ASP A 81 2.80 -7.17 -7.16
CA ASP A 81 1.68 -6.49 -7.80
C ASP A 81 1.84 -6.40 -9.34
N GLN A 82 2.99 -5.90 -9.80
CA GLN A 82 3.31 -5.79 -11.22
C GLN A 82 3.29 -7.15 -11.93
N MET A 83 3.83 -8.19 -11.29
CA MET A 83 3.86 -9.53 -11.88
C MET A 83 2.48 -10.16 -11.98
N ILE A 84 1.60 -9.94 -11.00
CA ILE A 84 0.20 -10.40 -11.05
C ILE A 84 -0.54 -9.69 -12.19
N GLN A 85 -0.45 -8.36 -12.25
CA GLN A 85 -1.13 -7.57 -13.28
C GLN A 85 -0.62 -7.91 -14.69
N ALA A 86 0.69 -8.04 -14.87
CA ALA A 86 1.28 -8.41 -16.16
C ALA A 86 0.89 -9.83 -16.62
N SER A 87 0.65 -10.74 -15.67
CA SER A 87 0.22 -12.10 -15.99
C SER A 87 -1.27 -12.20 -16.37
N GLY A 88 -2.09 -11.22 -15.98
CA GLY A 88 -3.51 -11.13 -16.36
C GLY A 88 -3.77 -10.43 -17.71
N ALA A 89 -2.78 -9.77 -18.29
CA ALA A 89 -2.91 -9.13 -19.60
C ALA A 89 -3.04 -10.18 -20.72
N ALA A 90 -3.65 -9.82 -21.87
CA ALA A 90 -3.82 -10.71 -23.03
C ALA A 90 -2.51 -11.29 -23.59
N SER A 91 -1.37 -10.70 -23.23
CA SER A 91 -0.01 -11.18 -23.54
C SER A 91 0.66 -11.96 -22.39
N GLY A 92 -0.10 -12.39 -21.38
CA GLY A 92 0.39 -13.04 -20.17
C GLY A 92 1.22 -14.28 -20.51
N SER A 93 2.53 -14.17 -20.37
CA SER A 93 3.47 -15.25 -20.69
C SER A 93 3.57 -16.23 -19.53
N VAL A 94 3.69 -17.53 -19.81
CA VAL A 94 4.03 -18.54 -18.78
C VAL A 94 5.28 -18.12 -18.00
N GLU A 95 6.22 -17.42 -18.66
CA GLU A 95 7.42 -16.88 -18.04
C GLU A 95 7.13 -15.88 -16.90
N THR A 96 6.09 -15.05 -16.97
CA THR A 96 5.79 -14.09 -15.88
C THR A 96 5.31 -14.83 -14.63
N LEU A 97 4.50 -15.87 -14.80
CA LEU A 97 4.05 -16.73 -13.69
C LEU A 97 5.22 -17.50 -13.06
N GLU A 98 6.11 -18.07 -13.86
CA GLU A 98 7.32 -18.74 -13.36
C GLU A 98 8.22 -17.76 -12.58
N ARG A 99 8.42 -16.56 -13.12
CA ARG A 99 9.20 -15.50 -12.46
C ARG A 99 8.59 -15.06 -11.13
N LEU A 100 7.25 -15.03 -11.03
CA LEU A 100 6.52 -14.76 -9.79
C LEU A 100 6.73 -15.91 -8.80
N GLN A 101 6.46 -17.16 -9.20
CA GLN A 101 6.60 -18.34 -8.35
C GLN A 101 8.01 -18.48 -7.77
N GLN A 102 9.05 -18.28 -8.59
CA GLN A 102 10.46 -18.29 -8.16
C GLN A 102 10.78 -17.17 -7.17
N PHE A 103 10.07 -16.03 -7.23
CA PHE A 103 10.27 -14.92 -6.31
C PHE A 103 9.50 -15.07 -4.99
N LEU A 104 8.35 -15.75 -4.98
CA LEU A 104 7.57 -15.98 -3.76
C LEU A 104 8.26 -16.90 -2.75
N GLU A 105 9.15 -17.79 -3.20
CA GLU A 105 9.94 -18.65 -2.30
C GLU A 105 10.89 -17.87 -1.37
N PRO A 106 11.81 -17.01 -1.86
CA PRO A 106 12.68 -16.23 -0.99
C PRO A 106 11.96 -15.12 -0.20
N MET A 107 10.69 -14.81 -0.52
CA MET A 107 9.86 -13.91 0.28
C MET A 107 9.51 -14.51 1.65
N LEU A 108 9.42 -15.84 1.77
CA LEU A 108 9.14 -16.53 3.03
C LEU A 108 10.18 -16.25 4.12
N PHE A 109 11.34 -15.69 3.76
CA PHE A 109 12.39 -15.28 4.68
C PHE A 109 12.04 -14.02 5.48
N LEU A 110 11.02 -13.28 5.06
CA LEU A 110 10.42 -12.19 5.85
C LEU A 110 9.60 -12.72 7.04
N SER A 111 9.07 -13.94 6.94
CA SER A 111 8.23 -14.50 8.00
C SER A 111 8.96 -14.54 9.34
N GLY A 112 8.34 -13.92 10.35
CA GLY A 112 8.90 -13.78 11.70
C GLY A 112 9.86 -12.61 11.90
N LEU A 113 10.12 -11.79 10.87
CA LEU A 113 10.89 -10.55 10.99
C LEU A 113 9.99 -9.34 11.24
N GLU A 114 10.53 -8.30 11.89
CA GLU A 114 9.80 -7.03 12.04
C GLU A 114 9.38 -6.43 10.69
N LEU A 115 10.22 -6.69 9.68
CA LEU A 115 10.06 -6.21 8.32
C LEU A 115 8.78 -6.73 7.66
N ALA A 116 8.27 -7.87 8.13
CA ALA A 116 7.01 -8.44 7.66
C ALA A 116 5.81 -7.51 7.91
N ASN A 117 5.79 -6.74 9.00
CA ASN A 117 4.71 -5.76 9.24
C ASN A 117 4.72 -4.64 8.19
N THR A 118 5.91 -4.15 7.84
CA THR A 118 6.05 -3.13 6.80
C THR A 118 5.73 -3.69 5.42
N PHE A 119 6.15 -4.92 5.12
CA PHE A 119 5.77 -5.61 3.90
C PHE A 119 4.24 -5.81 3.81
N GLU A 120 3.62 -6.31 4.88
CA GLU A 120 2.16 -6.48 4.97
C GLU A 120 1.43 -5.16 4.72
N HIS A 121 1.93 -4.06 5.27
CA HIS A 121 1.39 -2.72 5.07
C HIS A 121 1.43 -2.29 3.59
N PHE A 122 2.56 -2.43 2.89
CA PHE A 122 2.62 -2.11 1.46
C PHE A 122 1.79 -3.09 0.62
N TYR A 123 1.87 -4.38 0.91
CA TYR A 123 1.16 -5.42 0.18
C TYR A 123 -0.36 -5.20 0.21
N ARG A 124 -0.94 -4.84 1.37
CA ARG A 124 -2.38 -4.58 1.47
C ARG A 124 -2.85 -3.38 0.65
N TYR A 125 -1.98 -2.39 0.39
CA TYR A 125 -2.36 -1.26 -0.49
C TYR A 125 -2.49 -1.71 -1.93
N TYR A 126 -1.47 -2.37 -2.46
CA TYR A 126 -1.50 -2.90 -3.83
C TYR A 126 -2.60 -3.94 -4.00
N LEU A 127 -2.80 -4.81 -2.99
CA LEU A 127 -3.91 -5.75 -2.99
C LEU A 127 -5.26 -5.04 -2.99
N GLY A 128 -5.45 -4.01 -2.17
CA GLY A 128 -6.70 -3.25 -2.11
C GLY A 128 -7.08 -2.64 -3.45
N ASP A 129 -6.11 -2.04 -4.16
CA ASP A 129 -6.30 -1.50 -5.51
C ASP A 129 -6.76 -2.59 -6.49
N ARG A 130 -6.09 -3.74 -6.52
CA ARG A 130 -6.48 -4.86 -7.40
C ARG A 130 -7.86 -5.45 -7.07
N LEU A 131 -8.19 -5.55 -5.78
CA LEU A 131 -9.45 -6.13 -5.32
C LEU A 131 -10.66 -5.22 -5.52
N LEU A 132 -10.46 -3.90 -5.50
CA LEU A 132 -11.51 -2.90 -5.71
C LEU A 132 -11.59 -2.42 -7.16
N ALA A 133 -10.56 -2.66 -7.96
CA ALA A 133 -10.63 -2.50 -9.41
C ALA A 133 -11.52 -3.60 -10.02
N GLN A 134 -12.24 -3.29 -11.11
CA GLN A 134 -13.00 -4.26 -11.92
C GLN A 134 -12.10 -5.23 -12.71
N GLY A 135 -10.96 -5.64 -12.15
CA GLY A 135 -9.97 -6.51 -12.77
C GLY A 135 -10.15 -7.99 -12.42
N ASN A 136 -9.46 -8.86 -13.15
CA ASN A 136 -9.46 -10.30 -12.87
C ASN A 136 -8.69 -10.60 -11.57
N VAL A 137 -9.43 -10.95 -10.52
CA VAL A 137 -8.88 -11.43 -9.25
C VAL A 137 -8.77 -12.96 -9.30
N TRP A 138 -7.65 -13.47 -9.79
CA TRP A 138 -7.45 -14.92 -10.01
C TRP A 138 -6.20 -15.51 -9.35
N LEU A 139 -5.19 -14.68 -9.05
CA LEU A 139 -3.96 -15.11 -8.37
C LEU A 139 -3.92 -14.72 -6.90
N GLU A 140 -4.76 -13.77 -6.48
CA GLU A 140 -4.70 -13.15 -5.17
C GLU A 140 -4.75 -14.18 -4.05
N SER A 141 -5.73 -15.10 -4.09
CA SER A 141 -5.84 -16.16 -3.09
C SER A 141 -4.61 -17.06 -3.09
N ALA A 142 -4.17 -17.54 -4.26
CA ALA A 142 -3.03 -18.46 -4.36
C ALA A 142 -1.72 -17.83 -3.86
N VAL A 143 -1.46 -16.57 -4.20
CA VAL A 143 -0.29 -15.83 -3.73
C VAL A 143 -0.39 -15.59 -2.23
N ILE A 144 -1.56 -15.14 -1.73
CA ILE A 144 -1.78 -14.91 -0.29
C ILE A 144 -1.60 -16.20 0.51
N ASP A 145 -2.04 -17.34 -0.01
CA ASP A 145 -1.86 -18.64 0.64
C ASP A 145 -0.39 -19.04 0.68
N GLN A 146 0.35 -18.81 -0.42
CA GLN A 146 1.77 -19.14 -0.51
C GLN A 146 2.62 -18.29 0.45
N ILE A 147 2.41 -16.97 0.50
CA ILE A 147 3.21 -16.06 1.36
C ILE A 147 2.50 -15.68 2.66
N GLY A 148 1.43 -16.38 3.05
CA GLY A 148 0.57 -16.01 4.17
C GLY A 148 1.28 -15.89 5.52
N SER A 149 2.40 -16.61 5.69
CA SER A 149 3.27 -16.53 6.87
C SER A 149 4.05 -15.21 6.99
N CYS A 150 4.09 -14.41 5.92
CA CYS A 150 4.70 -13.08 5.88
C CYS A 150 3.73 -11.95 6.27
N PHE A 151 2.48 -12.29 6.66
CA PHE A 151 1.46 -11.35 7.11
C PHE A 151 1.16 -11.58 8.60
N PRO A 152 1.90 -10.92 9.52
CA PRO A 152 1.72 -11.08 10.96
C PRO A 152 0.28 -10.82 11.43
N SER A 153 -0.38 -9.79 10.87
CA SER A 153 -1.72 -9.38 11.28
C SER A 153 -2.83 -10.09 10.49
N ARG A 154 -2.45 -10.87 9.47
CA ARG A 154 -3.35 -11.56 8.53
C ARG A 154 -4.26 -10.60 7.77
N PHE A 155 -3.84 -9.35 7.55
CA PHE A 155 -4.68 -8.36 6.88
C PHE A 155 -5.06 -8.77 5.45
N PRO A 156 -4.15 -9.24 4.58
CA PRO A 156 -4.52 -9.71 3.24
C PRO A 156 -5.55 -10.84 3.28
N GLN A 157 -5.40 -11.82 4.18
CA GLN A 157 -6.39 -12.89 4.34
C GLN A 157 -7.75 -12.34 4.81
N GLN A 158 -7.74 -11.38 5.74
CA GLN A 158 -8.96 -10.77 6.25
C GLN A 158 -9.65 -9.88 5.19
N MET A 159 -8.90 -9.26 4.27
CA MET A 159 -9.46 -8.52 3.14
C MET A 159 -10.24 -9.46 2.21
N MET A 160 -9.66 -10.62 1.84
CA MET A 160 -10.36 -11.64 1.04
C MET A 160 -11.63 -12.13 1.76
N LYS A 161 -11.54 -12.39 3.06
CA LYS A 161 -12.68 -12.80 3.88
C LYS A 161 -13.78 -11.72 3.93
N ASN A 162 -13.42 -10.45 3.99
CA ASN A 162 -14.41 -9.37 3.97
C ASN A 162 -15.18 -9.32 2.65
N LEU A 163 -14.54 -9.60 1.52
CA LEU A 163 -15.25 -9.65 0.23
C LEU A 163 -16.22 -10.83 0.17
N SER A 164 -15.83 -12.01 0.66
CA SER A 164 -16.74 -13.16 0.72
C SER A 164 -17.91 -12.90 1.68
N GLU A 165 -17.64 -12.38 2.88
CA GLU A 165 -18.67 -11.98 3.84
C GLU A 165 -19.60 -10.89 3.28
N SER A 166 -19.07 -9.96 2.48
CA SER A 166 -19.88 -8.95 1.81
C SER A 166 -20.75 -9.51 0.70
N ALA A 167 -20.27 -10.52 -0.04
CA ALA A 167 -21.07 -11.19 -1.05
C ALA A 167 -22.23 -11.97 -0.43
N GLU A 168 -22.00 -12.65 0.70
CA GLU A 168 -23.04 -13.29 1.50
C GLU A 168 -24.07 -12.25 2.00
N LEU A 169 -23.60 -11.12 2.54
CA LEU A 169 -24.46 -10.05 3.01
C LEU A 169 -25.29 -9.41 1.88
N GLN A 170 -24.73 -9.29 0.68
CA GLN A 170 -25.46 -8.82 -0.50
C GLN A 170 -26.59 -9.79 -0.89
N GLN A 171 -26.34 -11.09 -0.82
CA GLN A 171 -27.37 -12.12 -1.06
C GLN A 171 -28.47 -12.08 0.02
N GLU A 172 -28.10 -11.94 1.29
CA GLU A 172 -29.06 -11.77 2.37
C GLU A 172 -29.91 -10.51 2.19
N PHE A 173 -29.31 -9.41 1.76
CA PHE A 173 -30.04 -8.18 1.46
C PHE A 173 -31.03 -8.36 0.30
N HIS A 174 -30.62 -9.05 -0.77
CA HIS A 174 -31.51 -9.36 -1.89
C HIS A 174 -32.72 -10.19 -1.43
N LEU A 175 -32.49 -11.24 -0.64
CA LEU A 175 -33.57 -12.03 -0.04
C LEU A 175 -34.46 -11.19 0.88
N TYR A 176 -33.88 -10.27 1.66
CA TYR A 176 -34.63 -9.35 2.49
C TYR A 176 -35.55 -8.45 1.65
N ARG A 177 -35.08 -7.87 0.53
CA ARG A 177 -35.93 -7.09 -0.39
C ARG A 177 -37.10 -7.94 -0.91
N LEU A 178 -36.82 -9.15 -1.39
CA LEU A 178 -37.85 -10.07 -1.88
C LEU A 178 -38.90 -10.41 -0.81
N GLN A 179 -38.47 -10.64 0.43
CA GLN A 179 -39.40 -10.90 1.55
C GLN A 179 -40.27 -9.68 1.90
N GLN A 180 -39.74 -8.46 1.78
CA GLN A 180 -40.54 -7.24 1.97
C GLN A 180 -41.56 -7.08 0.85
N LEU A 181 -41.20 -7.39 -0.40
CA LEU A 181 -42.12 -7.37 -1.53
C LEU A 181 -43.25 -8.40 -1.35
N ASP A 182 -42.93 -9.65 -1.00
CA ASP A 182 -43.93 -10.71 -0.74
C ASP A 182 -44.90 -10.31 0.38
N ARG A 183 -44.37 -9.74 1.49
CA ARG A 183 -45.21 -9.25 2.58
C ARG A 183 -46.19 -8.17 2.11
N ARG A 184 -45.75 -7.23 1.28
CA ARG A 184 -46.61 -6.17 0.75
C ARG A 184 -47.68 -6.70 -0.18
N LEU A 185 -47.35 -7.67 -1.03
CA LEU A 185 -48.33 -8.33 -1.89
C LEU A 185 -49.41 -9.03 -1.05
N GLN A 186 -49.02 -9.72 0.02
CA GLN A 186 -49.94 -10.36 0.96
C GLN A 186 -50.81 -9.36 1.72
N GLU A 187 -50.27 -8.19 2.07
CA GLU A 187 -51.03 -7.09 2.70
C GLU A 187 -52.02 -6.46 1.70
N HIS A 188 -51.62 -6.28 0.44
CA HIS A 188 -52.48 -5.76 -0.63
C HIS A 188 -53.66 -6.70 -0.98
N ASP A 189 -53.42 -8.02 -1.00
CA ASP A 189 -54.46 -9.03 -1.19
C ASP A 189 -55.49 -9.08 -0.04
N GLN A 190 -55.06 -8.74 1.18
CA GLN A 190 -55.94 -8.67 2.36
C GLN A 190 -56.76 -7.37 2.39
N VAL A 191 -56.17 -6.22 2.06
CA VAL A 191 -56.86 -4.92 2.02
C VAL A 191 -57.89 -4.87 0.89
N SER A 192 -57.64 -5.55 -0.22
CA SER A 192 -58.59 -5.70 -1.34
C SER A 192 -59.88 -6.44 -0.99
N ARG A 193 -59.95 -7.13 0.18
CA ARG A 193 -61.14 -7.86 0.66
C ARG A 193 -61.99 -7.10 1.69
N THR A 194 -61.59 -5.90 2.10
CA THR A 194 -62.36 -5.05 3.02
C THR A 194 -62.83 -3.78 2.30
N PRO A 195 -64.14 -3.60 2.05
CA PRO A 195 -64.64 -2.36 1.51
C PRO A 195 -64.72 -1.31 2.61
N GLN A 196 -64.08 -0.17 2.33
CA GLN A 196 -64.18 1.15 2.99
C GLN A 196 -63.13 1.50 4.04
N ASN A 197 -62.55 2.68 3.80
CA ASN A 197 -61.72 3.52 4.65
C ASN A 197 -60.30 3.04 4.96
N LEU A 198 -59.37 3.42 4.09
CA LEU A 198 -58.03 3.90 4.46
C LEU A 198 -57.36 4.53 3.23
N GLN A 199 -57.94 5.58 2.65
CA GLN A 199 -57.33 6.34 1.52
C GLN A 199 -56.19 7.29 1.98
N SER A 200 -55.71 7.18 3.22
CA SER A 200 -54.89 8.22 3.85
C SER A 200 -53.41 7.87 4.05
N ASN A 201 -52.93 6.71 3.59
CA ASN A 201 -51.51 6.32 3.73
C ASN A 201 -50.79 6.02 2.40
N TRP A 202 -51.45 6.25 1.25
CA TRP A 202 -50.97 5.98 -0.12
C TRP A 202 -49.97 7.03 -0.66
N MET A 203 -49.22 7.73 0.22
CA MET A 203 -48.26 8.79 -0.17
C MET A 203 -46.80 8.48 0.22
N MET A 204 -46.49 7.24 0.59
CA MET A 204 -45.12 6.73 0.75
C MET A 204 -44.91 5.45 -0.09
N GLU A 205 -45.53 5.37 -1.26
CA GLU A 205 -45.69 4.12 -2.01
C GLU A 205 -44.69 3.86 -3.15
N ASP A 206 -43.81 4.81 -3.49
CA ASP A 206 -42.93 4.66 -4.66
C ASP A 206 -41.51 4.12 -4.33
N GLU A 207 -41.20 3.78 -3.08
CA GLU A 207 -39.80 3.56 -2.69
C GLU A 207 -39.26 2.14 -2.98
N TRP A 208 -40.10 1.21 -3.48
CA TRP A 208 -39.74 -0.22 -3.61
C TRP A 208 -40.28 -0.93 -4.86
N THR A 209 -40.76 -0.19 -5.85
CA THR A 209 -41.12 -0.76 -7.15
C THR A 209 -39.85 -1.03 -7.95
N GLU A 210 -39.44 -2.30 -8.07
CA GLU A 210 -38.36 -2.68 -8.99
C GLU A 210 -38.87 -2.43 -10.43
N SER A 211 -38.37 -1.38 -11.07
CA SER A 211 -38.57 -1.13 -12.50
C SER A 211 -37.66 -2.06 -13.31
N GLU A 212 -38.08 -2.52 -14.49
CA GLU A 212 -37.24 -3.34 -15.38
C GLU A 212 -35.92 -2.64 -15.79
N ASP A 213 -35.83 -1.31 -15.60
CA ASP A 213 -34.65 -0.47 -15.84
C ASP A 213 -33.83 -0.13 -14.56
N GLU A 214 -34.04 -0.82 -13.42
CA GLU A 214 -33.29 -0.54 -12.17
C GLU A 214 -31.80 -0.92 -12.33
N ALA A 215 -30.91 0.02 -12.03
CA ALA A 215 -29.47 -0.22 -12.11
C ALA A 215 -29.04 -1.35 -11.16
N GLU A 216 -28.18 -2.26 -11.62
CA GLU A 216 -27.61 -3.31 -10.77
C GLU A 216 -26.63 -2.69 -9.76
N VAL A 217 -27.03 -2.63 -8.48
CA VAL A 217 -26.20 -2.07 -7.41
C VAL A 217 -25.64 -3.18 -6.53
N GLN A 218 -24.32 -3.18 -6.36
CA GLN A 218 -23.61 -4.06 -5.42
C GLN A 218 -22.94 -3.24 -4.31
N VAL A 219 -23.15 -3.64 -3.05
CA VAL A 219 -22.53 -2.99 -1.89
C VAL A 219 -21.40 -3.85 -1.33
N LEU A 220 -20.22 -3.24 -1.18
CA LEU A 220 -19.06 -3.85 -0.53
C LEU A 220 -18.89 -3.31 0.89
N VAL A 221 -19.04 -4.18 1.89
CA VAL A 221 -18.86 -3.85 3.31
C VAL A 221 -17.45 -4.23 3.76
N LEU A 222 -16.60 -3.22 3.93
CA LEU A 222 -15.18 -3.40 4.21
C LEU A 222 -14.86 -3.04 5.68
N SER A 223 -13.99 -3.83 6.33
CA SER A 223 -13.54 -3.53 7.69
C SER A 223 -12.39 -2.51 7.67
N PRO A 224 -12.52 -1.34 8.33
CA PRO A 224 -11.44 -0.33 8.34
C PRO A 224 -10.16 -0.79 9.06
N ARG A 225 -10.16 -1.98 9.68
CA ARG A 225 -9.00 -2.54 10.37
C ARG A 225 -7.95 -3.11 9.41
N CYS A 226 -8.39 -3.84 8.38
CA CYS A 226 -7.48 -4.47 7.42
C CYS A 226 -7.35 -3.64 6.13
N TRP A 227 -8.41 -2.93 5.73
CA TRP A 227 -8.42 -2.06 4.57
C TRP A 227 -7.76 -0.72 4.88
N ALA A 228 -6.90 -0.26 3.98
CA ALA A 228 -6.15 0.98 4.14
C ALA A 228 -6.88 2.17 3.49
N VAL A 229 -8.14 2.35 3.83
CA VAL A 229 -8.97 3.42 3.23
C VAL A 229 -8.56 4.77 3.79
N SER A 230 -8.13 5.67 2.92
CA SER A 230 -7.82 7.06 3.29
C SER A 230 -9.11 7.78 3.70
N SER A 231 -9.04 8.64 4.71
CA SER A 231 -10.18 9.48 5.11
C SER A 231 -10.63 10.44 4.00
N LEU A 232 -9.74 10.73 3.04
CA LEU A 232 -10.04 11.54 1.86
C LEU A 232 -11.03 10.85 0.90
N CYS A 233 -11.34 9.57 1.10
CA CYS A 233 -12.29 8.84 0.27
C CYS A 233 -13.71 8.87 0.82
N PHE A 234 -13.94 9.44 2.01
CA PHE A 234 -15.26 9.37 2.62
C PHE A 234 -16.26 10.19 1.82
N LEU A 235 -17.42 9.59 1.62
CA LEU A 235 -18.57 10.20 0.97
C LEU A 235 -19.59 10.52 2.05
N ASP A 236 -19.72 11.81 2.36
CA ASP A 236 -20.74 12.30 3.26
C ASP A 236 -22.02 12.56 2.47
N GLU A 237 -23.16 12.08 3.01
CA GLU A 237 -24.49 12.29 2.43
C GLU A 237 -24.61 11.93 0.93
N PRO A 238 -24.65 10.63 0.56
CA PRO A 238 -24.81 10.20 -0.84
C PRO A 238 -25.95 10.88 -1.60
N ALA A 239 -27.03 11.24 -0.90
CA ALA A 239 -28.20 11.95 -1.43
C ALA A 239 -27.90 13.31 -2.09
N LYS A 240 -26.77 13.94 -1.78
CA LYS A 240 -26.32 15.18 -2.42
C LYS A 240 -25.60 14.95 -3.74
N HIS A 241 -25.14 13.72 -3.98
CA HIS A 241 -24.21 13.40 -5.05
C HIS A 241 -24.78 12.43 -6.08
N PHE A 242 -25.71 11.56 -5.69
CA PHE A 242 -26.23 10.53 -6.58
C PHE A 242 -27.73 10.67 -6.85
N PRO A 243 -28.24 10.06 -7.94
CA PRO A 243 -29.67 10.03 -8.23
C PRO A 243 -30.49 9.39 -7.10
N SER A 244 -31.77 9.77 -7.02
CA SER A 244 -32.71 9.33 -5.98
C SER A 244 -32.82 7.81 -5.89
N GLU A 245 -32.78 7.13 -7.03
CA GLU A 245 -32.95 5.68 -7.16
C GLU A 245 -31.78 4.97 -6.46
N LEU A 246 -30.55 5.37 -6.77
CA LEU A 246 -29.35 4.84 -6.13
C LEU A 246 -29.34 5.17 -4.63
N CYS A 247 -29.69 6.40 -4.24
CA CYS A 247 -29.75 6.78 -2.84
C CYS A 247 -30.80 6.01 -2.04
N SER A 248 -31.96 5.73 -2.64
CA SER A 248 -32.97 4.85 -2.06
C SER A 248 -32.37 3.48 -1.77
N TYR A 249 -31.73 2.84 -2.76
CA TYR A 249 -31.08 1.55 -2.58
C TYR A 249 -30.04 1.56 -1.44
N LEU A 250 -29.15 2.56 -1.39
CA LEU A 250 -28.13 2.68 -0.34
C LEU A 250 -28.76 2.87 1.05
N ASN A 251 -29.87 3.60 1.14
CA ASN A 251 -30.62 3.77 2.38
C ASN A 251 -31.28 2.47 2.83
N GLN A 252 -31.91 1.72 1.90
CA GLN A 252 -32.49 0.41 2.17
C GLN A 252 -31.44 -0.57 2.69
N PHE A 253 -30.26 -0.62 2.06
CA PHE A 253 -29.14 -1.43 2.53
C PHE A 253 -28.68 -1.03 3.94
N THR A 254 -28.59 0.28 4.21
CA THR A 254 -28.19 0.80 5.53
C THR A 254 -29.18 0.39 6.62
N GLN A 255 -30.49 0.44 6.33
CA GLN A 255 -31.54 0.00 7.24
C GLN A 255 -31.46 -1.51 7.49
N PHE A 256 -31.32 -2.31 6.43
CA PHE A 256 -31.11 -3.75 6.52
C PHE A 256 -29.91 -4.09 7.41
N TYR A 257 -28.75 -3.47 7.16
CA TYR A 257 -27.53 -3.71 7.92
C TYR A 257 -27.65 -3.34 9.41
N THR A 258 -28.44 -2.31 9.72
CA THR A 258 -28.72 -1.91 11.10
C THR A 258 -29.67 -2.90 11.76
N HIS A 259 -30.69 -3.36 11.03
CA HIS A 259 -31.68 -4.31 11.53
C HIS A 259 -31.08 -5.70 11.78
N SER A 260 -30.26 -6.22 10.85
CA SER A 260 -29.61 -7.52 10.97
C SER A 260 -28.70 -7.58 12.21
N GLN A 261 -27.95 -6.51 12.50
CA GLN A 261 -27.12 -6.43 13.71
C GLN A 261 -27.92 -6.57 15.02
N SER A 262 -29.18 -6.12 15.05
CA SER A 262 -30.06 -6.26 16.22
C SER A 262 -30.61 -7.69 16.37
N MET A 263 -30.89 -8.38 15.26
CA MET A 263 -31.41 -9.75 15.23
C MET A 263 -30.39 -10.78 15.72
N TYR A 264 -29.11 -10.62 15.36
CA TYR A 264 -28.05 -11.58 15.74
C TYR A 264 -27.53 -11.40 17.18
N GLY A 265 -28.19 -10.62 18.04
CA GLY A 265 -27.87 -10.57 19.46
C GLY A 265 -26.48 -10.01 19.79
N LEU A 266 -25.92 -9.12 18.95
CA LEU A 266 -24.65 -8.39 19.20
C LEU A 266 -24.79 -7.31 20.30
N SER A 267 -25.64 -7.59 21.31
CA SER A 267 -26.16 -6.68 22.35
C SER A 267 -25.09 -6.17 23.33
N HIS A 268 -23.88 -6.73 23.31
CA HIS A 268 -22.78 -6.35 24.21
C HIS A 268 -21.78 -5.36 23.60
N SER A 269 -21.99 -4.90 22.36
CA SER A 269 -21.11 -3.92 21.69
C SER A 269 -21.91 -2.77 21.09
N LYS A 270 -21.30 -1.58 20.97
CA LYS A 270 -21.93 -0.44 20.28
C LYS A 270 -22.28 -0.87 18.84
N PRO A 271 -23.50 -0.58 18.33
CA PRO A 271 -23.89 -0.96 16.99
C PRO A 271 -22.93 -0.34 15.97
N ARG A 272 -22.49 -1.14 14.99
CA ARG A 272 -21.60 -0.67 13.92
C ARG A 272 -22.43 0.11 12.92
N ARG A 273 -21.86 1.21 12.42
CA ARG A 273 -22.47 2.05 11.38
C ARG A 273 -21.67 1.93 10.10
N LEU A 274 -22.36 2.04 8.97
CA LEU A 274 -21.72 2.14 7.66
C LEU A 274 -21.22 3.56 7.43
N GLN A 275 -20.08 3.69 6.74
CA GLN A 275 -19.56 4.94 6.22
C GLN A 275 -19.33 4.73 4.72
N TRP A 276 -19.98 5.54 3.88
CA TRP A 276 -19.86 5.45 2.44
C TRP A 276 -18.54 6.06 1.93
N THR A 277 -18.07 5.60 0.77
CA THR A 277 -16.80 6.04 0.18
C THR A 277 -16.88 6.24 -1.33
N TRP A 278 -15.96 7.03 -1.87
CA TRP A 278 -15.73 7.24 -3.30
C TRP A 278 -14.92 6.11 -3.99
N LEU A 279 -14.64 5.01 -3.28
CA LEU A 279 -13.85 3.89 -3.81
C LEU A 279 -14.63 2.93 -4.71
N GLY A 280 -15.93 3.18 -4.90
CA GLY A 280 -16.77 2.39 -5.79
C GLY A 280 -16.49 2.65 -7.27
N HIS A 281 -17.13 1.84 -8.11
CA HIS A 281 -17.09 1.96 -9.56
C HIS A 281 -18.48 1.82 -10.15
N ALA A 282 -18.67 2.34 -11.35
CA ALA A 282 -19.93 2.29 -12.09
C ALA A 282 -19.67 2.10 -13.58
N GLU A 283 -20.68 1.56 -14.26
CA GLU A 283 -20.77 1.52 -15.72
C GLU A 283 -21.79 2.55 -16.17
N LEU A 284 -21.39 3.43 -17.09
CA LEU A 284 -22.25 4.49 -17.61
C LEU A 284 -22.34 4.39 -19.12
N GLN A 285 -23.55 4.57 -19.65
CA GLN A 285 -23.73 4.79 -21.08
C GLN A 285 -23.48 6.26 -21.39
N PHE A 286 -22.53 6.52 -22.30
CA PHE A 286 -22.18 7.85 -22.78
C PHE A 286 -22.23 7.84 -24.32
N GLY A 287 -23.38 8.22 -24.87
CA GLY A 287 -23.63 8.07 -26.31
C GLY A 287 -23.57 6.59 -26.73
N CYS A 288 -22.64 6.25 -27.63
CA CYS A 288 -22.38 4.87 -28.05
C CYS A 288 -21.36 4.13 -27.18
N TRP A 289 -20.78 4.79 -26.17
CA TRP A 289 -19.74 4.19 -25.32
C TRP A 289 -20.30 3.66 -24.01
N THR A 290 -19.71 2.55 -23.53
CA THR A 290 -19.88 2.08 -22.15
C THR A 290 -18.62 2.46 -21.38
N LEU A 291 -18.74 3.43 -20.47
CA LEU A 291 -17.64 3.91 -19.66
C LEU A 291 -17.60 3.17 -18.33
N HIS A 292 -16.47 2.52 -18.03
CA HIS A 292 -16.18 2.03 -16.69
C HIS A 292 -15.43 3.11 -15.94
N VAL A 293 -16.01 3.62 -14.85
CA VAL A 293 -15.54 4.81 -14.13
C VAL A 293 -15.61 4.60 -12.62
N SER A 294 -14.89 5.41 -11.84
CA SER A 294 -15.08 5.47 -10.38
C SER A 294 -16.40 6.16 -10.01
N THR A 295 -16.90 5.99 -8.78
CA THR A 295 -18.12 6.69 -8.32
C THR A 295 -17.93 8.22 -8.29
N LEU A 296 -16.70 8.70 -8.09
CA LEU A 296 -16.38 10.13 -8.20
C LEU A 296 -16.46 10.61 -9.67
N GLN A 297 -15.91 9.85 -10.61
CA GLN A 297 -16.04 10.15 -12.03
C GLN A 297 -17.50 10.07 -12.48
N MET A 298 -18.28 9.10 -11.99
CA MET A 298 -19.72 9.01 -12.23
C MET A 298 -20.43 10.28 -11.76
N PHE A 299 -20.18 10.73 -10.53
CA PHE A 299 -20.74 11.98 -10.02
C PHE A 299 -20.45 13.17 -10.95
N ILE A 300 -19.21 13.28 -11.43
CA ILE A 300 -18.79 14.36 -12.34
C ILE A 300 -19.53 14.26 -13.68
N LEU A 301 -19.57 13.08 -14.29
CA LEU A 301 -20.21 12.84 -15.58
C LEU A 301 -21.72 13.10 -15.53
N LEU A 302 -22.39 12.72 -14.44
CA LEU A 302 -23.83 12.97 -14.25
C LEU A 302 -24.18 14.46 -14.19
N GLN A 303 -23.25 15.36 -13.83
CA GLN A 303 -23.51 16.80 -13.89
C GLN A 303 -23.76 17.28 -15.32
N PHE A 304 -23.16 16.62 -16.32
CA PHE A 304 -23.30 16.99 -17.72
C PHE A 304 -24.67 16.65 -18.32
N ASN A 305 -25.51 15.90 -17.60
CA ASN A 305 -26.91 15.69 -18.00
C ASN A 305 -27.76 16.97 -17.89
N ASN A 306 -27.36 17.90 -17.02
CA ASN A 306 -28.09 19.14 -16.75
C ASN A 306 -27.36 20.40 -17.25
N CYS A 307 -26.04 20.32 -17.44
CA CYS A 307 -25.18 21.45 -17.80
C CYS A 307 -24.20 21.04 -18.91
N GLN A 308 -23.85 21.96 -19.81
CA GLN A 308 -22.84 21.69 -20.84
C GLN A 308 -21.40 21.85 -20.33
N GLU A 309 -21.21 22.67 -19.29
CA GLU A 309 -19.90 22.96 -18.70
C GLU A 309 -19.99 22.83 -17.18
N VAL A 310 -18.91 22.34 -16.56
CA VAL A 310 -18.82 22.13 -15.11
C VAL A 310 -17.53 22.77 -14.59
N CYS A 311 -17.66 23.71 -13.65
CA CYS A 311 -16.51 24.37 -13.04
C CYS A 311 -15.83 23.47 -11.99
N VAL A 312 -14.50 23.34 -12.10
CA VAL A 312 -13.69 22.54 -11.16
C VAL A 312 -13.77 23.08 -9.73
N GLU A 313 -13.83 24.40 -9.54
CA GLU A 313 -13.97 25.00 -8.21
C GLU A 313 -15.30 24.63 -7.55
N SER A 314 -16.39 24.58 -8.32
CA SER A 314 -17.70 24.13 -7.83
C SER A 314 -17.66 22.66 -7.43
N LEU A 315 -16.99 21.81 -8.21
CA LEU A 315 -16.81 20.39 -7.86
C LEU A 315 -16.03 20.21 -6.55
N LEU A 316 -14.97 20.99 -6.33
CA LEU A 316 -14.21 20.95 -5.08
C LEU A 316 -15.07 21.35 -3.87
N GLN A 317 -15.88 22.40 -4.03
CA GLN A 317 -16.77 22.86 -2.96
C GLN A 317 -17.86 21.84 -2.64
N VAL A 318 -18.48 21.24 -3.66
CA VAL A 318 -19.57 20.28 -3.48
C VAL A 318 -19.05 18.97 -2.88
N THR A 319 -17.93 18.45 -3.38
CA THR A 319 -17.39 17.16 -2.94
C THR A 319 -16.60 17.24 -1.63
N GLY A 320 -16.07 18.41 -1.27
CA GLY A 320 -15.18 18.59 -0.11
C GLY A 320 -13.83 17.86 -0.24
N LEU A 321 -13.49 17.37 -1.44
CA LEU A 321 -12.27 16.62 -1.71
C LEU A 321 -11.06 17.54 -1.93
N SER A 322 -9.86 17.00 -1.78
CA SER A 322 -8.64 17.71 -2.15
C SER A 322 -8.50 17.85 -3.67
N ALA A 323 -7.85 18.93 -4.12
CA ALA A 323 -7.56 19.16 -5.53
C ALA A 323 -6.80 17.99 -6.18
N ALA A 324 -5.88 17.36 -5.47
CA ALA A 324 -5.13 16.21 -5.97
C ALA A 324 -6.03 15.01 -6.30
N VAL A 325 -6.97 14.67 -5.40
CA VAL A 325 -7.91 13.56 -5.61
C VAL A 325 -8.84 13.84 -6.78
N LEU A 326 -9.36 15.07 -6.87
CA LEU A 326 -10.27 15.46 -7.96
C LEU A 326 -9.55 15.52 -9.31
N LEU A 327 -8.39 16.15 -9.39
CA LEU A 327 -7.60 16.25 -10.62
C LEU A 327 -7.26 14.89 -11.18
N HIS A 328 -6.83 14.00 -10.30
CA HIS A 328 -6.49 12.67 -10.71
C HIS A 328 -7.75 11.98 -11.28
N ALA A 329 -8.96 12.22 -10.74
CA ALA A 329 -10.20 11.58 -11.23
C ALA A 329 -10.62 12.14 -12.58
N LEU A 330 -10.37 13.43 -12.80
CA LEU A 330 -10.59 14.11 -14.06
C LEU A 330 -9.59 13.67 -15.14
N GLN A 331 -8.36 13.32 -14.78
CA GLN A 331 -7.28 13.11 -15.75
C GLN A 331 -7.58 12.05 -16.83
N PRO A 332 -8.12 10.85 -16.51
CA PRO A 332 -8.57 9.90 -17.53
C PRO A 332 -9.76 10.40 -18.37
N LEU A 333 -10.57 11.31 -17.84
CA LEU A 333 -11.72 11.87 -18.55
C LEU A 333 -11.32 12.93 -19.58
N ILE A 334 -10.24 13.68 -19.30
CA ILE A 334 -9.77 14.82 -20.12
C ILE A 334 -8.51 14.54 -20.94
N SER A 335 -7.90 13.36 -20.79
CA SER A 335 -6.74 12.97 -21.60
C SER A 335 -7.12 12.84 -23.08
N ASP A 336 -6.13 12.86 -23.98
CA ASP A 336 -6.36 12.66 -25.42
C ASP A 336 -7.22 11.42 -25.70
N GLY A 337 -8.36 11.61 -26.36
CA GLY A 337 -9.36 10.55 -26.62
C GLY A 337 -10.32 10.25 -25.46
N GLY A 338 -10.29 11.05 -24.39
CA GLY A 338 -11.24 11.00 -23.28
C GLY A 338 -12.58 11.67 -23.61
N PRO A 339 -13.64 11.38 -22.82
CA PRO A 339 -14.99 11.88 -23.06
C PRO A 339 -15.20 13.38 -22.81
N LEU A 340 -14.30 14.06 -22.11
CA LEU A 340 -14.43 15.47 -21.73
C LEU A 340 -13.30 16.32 -22.32
N THR A 341 -13.62 17.55 -22.70
CA THR A 341 -12.62 18.57 -23.07
C THR A 341 -12.36 19.51 -21.88
N CYS A 342 -11.11 19.92 -21.69
CA CYS A 342 -10.74 20.89 -20.67
C CYS A 342 -10.30 22.18 -21.35
N ASN A 343 -11.13 23.23 -21.25
CA ASN A 343 -10.78 24.55 -21.77
C ASN A 343 -9.86 25.25 -20.75
N PRO A 344 -8.61 25.59 -21.11
CA PRO A 344 -7.82 26.48 -20.28
C PRO A 344 -8.45 27.88 -20.25
N PRO A 345 -8.25 28.66 -19.18
CA PRO A 345 -8.93 29.94 -18.96
C PRO A 345 -8.61 31.07 -19.97
N GLU A 346 -7.87 30.83 -21.06
CA GLU A 346 -7.38 31.88 -21.98
C GLU A 346 -7.66 31.71 -23.49
N ASP A 347 -8.61 30.87 -23.94
CA ASP A 347 -9.01 30.91 -25.36
C ASP A 347 -10.55 30.85 -25.56
N PRO A 348 -11.21 31.98 -25.89
CA PRO A 348 -12.61 32.01 -26.28
C PRO A 348 -12.72 31.71 -27.78
N GLY A 349 -12.62 30.43 -28.15
CA GLY A 349 -12.70 30.05 -29.55
C GLY A 349 -12.90 28.55 -29.74
N HIS A 350 -14.16 28.13 -29.79
CA HIS A 350 -14.63 26.85 -30.33
C HIS A 350 -14.03 25.57 -29.73
N GLY A 351 -14.74 24.99 -28.75
CA GLY A 351 -14.66 23.57 -28.43
C GLY A 351 -16.03 22.94 -28.63
N GLU A 352 -16.42 22.71 -29.88
CA GLU A 352 -17.58 21.85 -30.17
C GLU A 352 -17.27 20.46 -29.64
N SER A 353 -18.14 19.94 -28.76
CA SER A 353 -18.11 18.54 -28.35
C SER A 353 -18.24 17.67 -29.60
N SER A 354 -17.12 17.10 -30.05
CA SER A 354 -17.13 16.14 -31.14
C SER A 354 -17.60 14.81 -30.56
N LEU A 355 -18.92 14.68 -30.45
CA LEU A 355 -19.61 13.38 -30.42
C LEU A 355 -19.36 12.70 -31.77
N GLU A 356 -18.17 12.13 -31.95
CA GLU A 356 -17.92 11.28 -33.11
C GLU A 356 -18.77 10.01 -32.96
N ASP A 357 -19.65 9.83 -33.95
CA ASP A 357 -20.48 8.66 -34.22
C ASP A 357 -19.58 7.44 -34.47
N GLY A 358 -19.02 6.91 -33.38
CA GLY A 358 -18.12 5.76 -33.35
C GLY A 358 -18.85 4.45 -33.07
N ALA A 359 -18.24 3.34 -33.46
CA ALA A 359 -18.71 2.00 -33.11
C ALA A 359 -18.83 1.86 -31.58
N PRO A 360 -19.81 1.07 -31.08
CA PRO A 360 -19.96 0.85 -29.65
C PRO A 360 -18.69 0.27 -29.05
N ALA A 361 -18.15 0.96 -28.05
CA ALA A 361 -16.87 0.63 -27.42
C ALA A 361 -17.02 0.69 -25.89
N SER A 362 -16.47 -0.33 -25.22
CA SER A 362 -16.29 -0.30 -23.76
C SER A 362 -14.93 0.31 -23.45
N VAL A 363 -14.91 1.37 -22.64
CA VAL A 363 -13.71 2.13 -22.30
C VAL A 363 -13.49 2.10 -20.79
N GLN A 364 -12.32 1.62 -20.37
CA GLN A 364 -11.94 1.58 -18.97
C GLN A 364 -11.20 2.87 -18.59
N LEU A 365 -11.92 3.77 -17.93
CA LEU A 365 -11.41 5.07 -17.48
C LEU A 365 -11.14 5.08 -15.97
N LEU A 366 -11.21 3.91 -15.33
CA LEU A 366 -11.01 3.81 -13.90
C LEU A 366 -9.63 4.36 -13.51
N PRO A 367 -9.59 5.37 -12.65
CA PRO A 367 -8.36 5.81 -12.02
C PRO A 367 -7.71 4.62 -11.29
N ARG A 368 -6.44 4.30 -11.57
CA ARG A 368 -5.67 3.34 -10.73
C ARG A 368 -5.76 3.85 -9.30
N GLN A 369 -6.33 3.16 -8.32
CA GLN A 369 -6.67 3.74 -7.00
C GLN A 369 -5.45 4.18 -6.13
N THR A 370 -4.28 4.32 -6.72
CA THR A 370 -3.09 5.02 -6.21
C THR A 370 -3.33 6.49 -5.81
N TYR A 371 -4.55 7.01 -6.00
CA TYR A 371 -5.01 8.40 -5.80
C TYR A 371 -4.86 8.92 -4.38
N LEU A 372 -4.72 8.02 -3.41
CA LEU A 372 -5.05 8.32 -2.01
C LEU A 372 -3.89 8.05 -1.06
N ASN A 373 -2.76 7.56 -1.58
CA ASN A 373 -1.52 7.44 -0.84
C ASN A 373 -0.60 8.60 -1.19
N VAL A 374 -0.97 9.80 -0.75
CA VAL A 374 0.05 10.75 -0.29
C VAL A 374 0.58 10.17 1.01
N ASP A 375 1.38 9.12 0.90
CA ASP A 375 2.16 8.66 2.01
C ASP A 375 3.45 9.46 2.06
N GLU A 376 3.30 10.79 2.14
CA GLU A 376 4.46 11.67 2.31
C GLU A 376 5.19 11.37 3.63
N ASP A 377 4.57 10.63 4.58
CA ASP A 377 5.16 10.39 5.89
C ASP A 377 4.77 9.09 6.66
N ALA A 378 4.23 8.00 6.06
CA ALA A 378 4.16 6.72 6.82
C ALA A 378 5.55 6.22 7.16
N ALA A 379 6.54 6.49 6.31
CA ALA A 379 7.92 6.20 6.60
C ALA A 379 8.35 6.88 7.92
N GLY A 380 8.10 8.18 8.07
CA GLY A 380 8.40 8.90 9.31
C GLY A 380 7.45 8.55 10.46
N THR A 381 6.20 8.19 10.21
CA THR A 381 5.24 7.76 11.24
C THR A 381 5.60 6.40 11.82
N LEU A 382 5.96 5.43 10.97
CA LEU A 382 6.45 4.12 11.37
C LEU A 382 7.82 4.23 12.07
N GLU A 383 8.70 5.11 11.59
CA GLU A 383 9.99 5.37 12.23
C GLU A 383 9.80 5.99 13.62
N ARG A 384 8.95 7.02 13.78
CA ARG A 384 8.60 7.60 15.09
C ARG A 384 8.01 6.54 16.02
N LYS A 385 7.12 5.68 15.51
CA LYS A 385 6.52 4.58 16.27
C LYS A 385 7.56 3.58 16.76
N ARG A 386 8.45 3.12 15.88
CA ARG A 386 9.52 2.19 16.26
C ARG A 386 10.49 2.82 17.24
N ASN A 387 10.93 4.05 17.00
CA ASN A 387 11.84 4.76 17.90
C ASN A 387 11.23 4.93 19.29
N TYR A 388 9.94 5.25 19.37
CA TYR A 388 9.22 5.30 20.64
C TYR A 388 9.23 3.94 21.36
N ILE A 389 8.85 2.86 20.67
CA ILE A 389 8.83 1.51 21.25
C ILE A 389 10.24 1.06 21.68
N TYR A 390 11.27 1.32 20.88
CA TYR A 390 12.68 1.03 21.24
C TYR A 390 13.08 1.76 22.52
N CYS A 391 12.82 3.08 22.60
CA CYS A 391 13.12 3.88 23.78
C CYS A 391 12.38 3.35 25.02
N LEU A 392 11.11 2.98 24.86
CA LEU A 392 10.27 2.47 25.94
C LEU A 392 10.75 1.11 26.45
N ILE A 393 11.08 0.17 25.55
CA ILE A 393 11.67 -1.14 25.91
C ILE A 393 12.97 -0.93 26.69
N VAL A 394 13.89 -0.10 26.18
CA VAL A 394 15.17 0.17 26.84
C VAL A 394 14.96 0.84 28.20
N HIS A 395 13.99 1.73 28.32
CA HIS A 395 13.65 2.40 29.59
C HIS A 395 13.13 1.41 30.64
N ILE A 396 12.14 0.59 30.29
CA ILE A 396 11.57 -0.43 31.18
C ILE A 396 12.68 -1.41 31.62
N MET A 397 13.48 -1.90 30.68
CA MET A 397 14.54 -2.87 30.96
C MET A 397 15.65 -2.29 31.83
N LYS A 398 15.98 -1.00 31.70
CA LYS A 398 16.93 -0.33 32.60
C LYS A 398 16.44 -0.25 34.05
N GLN A 399 15.13 -0.16 34.27
CA GLN A 399 14.54 -0.09 35.61
C GLN A 399 14.41 -1.47 36.25
N GLU A 400 13.87 -2.42 35.48
CA GLU A 400 13.49 -3.75 35.99
C GLU A 400 14.67 -4.73 35.98
N LYS A 401 15.73 -4.44 35.22
CA LYS A 401 16.98 -5.21 35.02
C LYS A 401 16.80 -6.57 34.36
N GLU A 402 15.74 -7.31 34.69
CA GLU A 402 15.43 -8.63 34.17
C GLU A 402 13.91 -8.84 34.19
N MET A 403 13.35 -9.40 33.11
CA MET A 403 11.92 -9.77 33.08
C MET A 403 11.60 -10.79 31.99
N HIS A 404 10.47 -11.48 32.16
CA HIS A 404 9.89 -12.33 31.12
C HIS A 404 9.46 -11.50 29.89
N ILE A 405 9.64 -12.06 28.69
CA ILE A 405 9.27 -11.40 27.42
C ILE A 405 7.81 -10.97 27.42
N ASP A 406 6.88 -11.84 27.85
CA ASP A 406 5.45 -11.50 27.88
C ASP A 406 5.13 -10.34 28.84
N ASN A 407 5.84 -10.24 29.96
CA ASN A 407 5.66 -9.15 30.91
C ASN A 407 6.20 -7.82 30.33
N LEU A 408 7.31 -7.88 29.58
CA LEU A 408 7.82 -6.72 28.84
C LEU A 408 6.83 -6.28 27.77
N VAL A 409 6.31 -7.22 26.99
CA VAL A 409 5.28 -6.97 25.96
C VAL A 409 4.08 -6.28 26.58
N PHE A 410 3.54 -6.83 27.68
CA PHE A 410 2.40 -6.26 28.38
C PHE A 410 2.65 -4.82 28.85
N LYS A 411 3.79 -4.56 29.52
CA LYS A 411 4.14 -3.21 30.02
C LYS A 411 4.30 -2.19 28.89
N VAL A 412 4.87 -2.61 27.76
CA VAL A 412 5.02 -1.73 26.57
C VAL A 412 3.65 -1.41 25.97
N LEU A 413 2.78 -2.42 25.79
CA LEU A 413 1.43 -2.22 25.25
C LEU A 413 0.60 -1.29 26.13
N ASP A 414 0.59 -1.52 27.45
CA ASP A 414 -0.11 -0.66 28.42
C ASP A 414 0.39 0.80 28.38
N SER A 415 1.71 0.99 28.26
CA SER A 415 2.30 2.33 28.16
C SER A 415 1.97 3.03 26.82
N CYS A 416 1.88 2.28 25.71
CA CYS A 416 1.45 2.82 24.43
C CYS A 416 -0.03 3.25 24.47
N GLN A 417 -0.90 2.42 25.08
CA GLN A 417 -2.32 2.71 25.20
C GLN A 417 -2.61 3.94 26.06
N LYS A 418 -1.87 4.13 27.16
CA LYS A 418 -1.95 5.33 28.00
C LYS A 418 -1.56 6.61 27.25
N GLN A 419 -0.59 6.51 26.34
CA GLN A 419 -0.19 7.63 25.49
C GLN A 419 -1.28 7.97 24.46
N GLU A 420 -1.94 6.97 23.86
CA GLU A 420 -3.07 7.19 22.94
C GLU A 420 -4.24 7.89 23.60
N ALA A 421 -4.61 7.48 24.82
CA ALA A 421 -5.70 8.09 25.59
C ALA A 421 -5.44 9.57 25.95
N SER A 422 -4.18 10.00 25.93
CA SER A 422 -3.80 11.38 26.24
C SER A 422 -3.84 12.34 25.02
N ARG A 423 -4.06 11.82 23.80
CA ARG A 423 -4.11 12.61 22.56
C ARG A 423 -5.53 12.97 22.15
N SER A 424 -5.72 14.18 21.62
CA SER A 424 -6.99 14.65 21.04
C SER A 424 -7.42 13.81 19.82
N PRO A 425 -8.72 13.61 19.58
CA PRO A 425 -9.21 12.85 18.43
C PRO A 425 -8.93 13.64 17.15
N GLY A 426 -7.90 13.24 16.41
CA GLY A 426 -7.47 13.90 15.16
C GLY A 426 -5.98 13.72 14.84
N GLY A 427 -5.13 13.42 15.83
CA GLY A 427 -3.77 12.96 15.59
C GLY A 427 -3.75 11.46 15.30
N GLY A 428 -3.08 11.02 14.22
CA GLY A 428 -3.03 9.62 13.77
C GLY A 428 -2.94 8.61 14.92
N SER A 429 -3.81 7.59 14.88
CA SER A 429 -3.88 6.55 15.92
C SER A 429 -2.53 5.84 16.07
N PHE A 430 -2.01 5.81 17.30
CA PHE A 430 -0.76 5.14 17.62
C PHE A 430 -1.00 3.68 18.02
N SER A 431 -1.72 2.88 17.21
CA SER A 431 -2.02 1.51 17.64
C SER A 431 -0.75 0.64 17.69
N CYS A 432 -0.44 0.08 18.86
CA CYS A 432 0.70 -0.81 19.09
C CYS A 432 0.20 -2.26 19.23
N SER A 433 0.65 -3.16 18.36
CA SER A 433 0.29 -4.58 18.43
C SER A 433 1.35 -5.39 19.17
N THR A 434 0.97 -6.56 19.70
CA THR A 434 1.92 -7.53 20.28
C THR A 434 3.05 -7.87 19.30
N GLY A 435 2.74 -7.97 18.00
CA GLY A 435 3.71 -8.21 16.95
C GLY A 435 4.74 -7.07 16.79
N ASP A 436 4.30 -5.82 16.89
CA ASP A 436 5.18 -4.64 16.85
C ASP A 436 6.18 -4.64 18.01
N VAL A 437 5.72 -4.99 19.22
CA VAL A 437 6.56 -5.01 20.42
C VAL A 437 7.56 -6.15 20.39
N LEU A 438 7.12 -7.37 20.07
CA LEU A 438 8.01 -8.55 19.96
C LEU A 438 9.10 -8.35 18.91
N SER A 439 8.70 -7.77 17.78
CA SER A 439 9.61 -7.30 16.75
C SER A 439 10.67 -6.38 17.37
N CYS A 440 10.22 -5.32 18.07
CA CYS A 440 11.14 -4.33 18.60
C CYS A 440 12.08 -4.91 19.67
N ILE A 441 11.61 -5.86 20.48
CA ILE A 441 12.43 -6.61 21.44
C ILE A 441 13.55 -7.36 20.70
N MET A 442 13.23 -8.05 19.61
CA MET A 442 14.23 -8.75 18.79
C MET A 442 15.26 -7.79 18.20
N HIS A 443 14.83 -6.62 17.74
CA HIS A 443 15.75 -5.58 17.25
C HIS A 443 16.70 -5.10 18.35
N VAL A 444 16.17 -4.75 19.52
CA VAL A 444 16.94 -4.27 20.67
C VAL A 444 17.92 -5.35 21.17
N ILE A 445 17.56 -6.63 21.09
CA ILE A 445 18.48 -7.76 21.32
C ILE A 445 19.60 -7.80 20.29
N SER A 446 19.27 -7.67 19.00
CA SER A 446 20.27 -7.69 17.92
C SER A 446 21.28 -6.55 18.01
N LYS A 447 20.87 -5.41 18.56
CA LYS A 447 21.72 -4.25 18.83
C LYS A 447 22.55 -4.37 20.12
N GLY A 448 22.31 -5.42 20.92
CA GLY A 448 23.01 -5.67 22.18
C GLY A 448 22.54 -4.81 23.35
N CYS A 449 21.44 -4.06 23.20
CA CYS A 449 20.88 -3.20 24.25
C CYS A 449 20.26 -4.01 25.41
N ILE A 450 19.70 -5.18 25.09
CA ILE A 450 19.21 -6.19 26.03
C ILE A 450 19.71 -7.55 25.56
N ARG A 451 19.82 -8.53 26.45
CA ARG A 451 20.25 -9.89 26.12
C ARG A 451 19.19 -10.89 26.57
N ARG A 452 19.09 -12.03 25.89
CA ARG A 452 18.36 -13.18 26.43
C ARG A 452 19.24 -13.89 27.43
N ASN A 453 18.66 -14.35 28.53
CA ASN A 453 19.35 -15.22 29.47
C ASN A 453 19.72 -16.55 28.76
N GLU A 454 20.92 -17.06 29.00
CA GLU A 454 21.46 -18.24 28.31
C GLU A 454 20.75 -19.54 28.74
N GLU A 455 20.30 -19.61 29.99
CA GLU A 455 19.60 -20.76 30.57
C GLU A 455 18.08 -20.66 30.33
N ASN A 456 17.54 -19.44 30.33
CA ASN A 456 16.11 -19.16 30.21
C ASN A 456 15.83 -18.17 29.06
N PRO A 457 15.65 -18.64 27.82
CA PRO A 457 15.50 -17.76 26.65
C PRO A 457 14.23 -16.89 26.66
N HIS A 458 13.26 -17.21 27.53
CA HIS A 458 12.05 -16.43 27.76
C HIS A 458 12.28 -15.21 28.68
N ILE A 459 13.45 -15.13 29.31
CA ILE A 459 13.86 -14.04 30.18
C ILE A 459 14.85 -13.15 29.44
N VAL A 460 14.59 -11.84 29.47
CA VAL A 460 15.49 -10.82 28.95
C VAL A 460 16.12 -10.06 30.10
N GLU A 461 17.40 -9.71 29.93
CA GLU A 461 18.20 -8.97 30.88
C GLU A 461 18.71 -7.68 30.24
N SER A 462 18.80 -6.61 31.03
CA SER A 462 19.41 -5.36 30.62
C SER A 462 20.91 -5.56 30.43
N SER A 463 21.46 -5.07 29.31
CA SER A 463 22.91 -5.05 29.09
C SER A 463 23.56 -3.94 29.93
N ALA A 464 23.61 -4.09 31.24
CA ALA A 464 24.35 -3.19 32.11
C ALA A 464 25.86 -3.50 32.07
N ARG A 465 26.56 -2.93 31.08
CA ARG A 465 28.00 -2.49 31.07
C ARG A 465 28.63 -2.57 29.67
N ARG A 466 28.72 -1.43 28.99
CA ARG A 466 30.00 -0.73 28.76
C ARG A 466 29.73 0.76 28.96
N THR A 467 30.61 1.40 29.72
CA THR A 467 30.75 2.85 29.78
C THR A 467 30.64 3.42 28.37
N TRP A 468 29.79 4.43 28.22
CA TRP A 468 29.79 5.31 27.05
C TRP A 468 31.21 5.90 26.94
N ALA A 469 32.04 5.37 26.05
CA ALA A 469 33.14 6.17 25.55
C ALA A 469 32.47 7.23 24.65
N PRO A 470 32.69 8.54 24.89
CA PRO A 470 32.29 9.54 23.92
C PRO A 470 32.89 9.17 22.56
N TRP A 471 32.08 9.35 21.52
CA TRP A 471 32.51 9.36 20.12
C TRP A 471 34.00 9.74 19.97
N GLU A 472 34.84 8.82 19.50
CA GLU A 472 36.08 9.24 18.87
C GLU A 472 35.72 9.55 17.41
N PRO A 473 35.92 10.79 16.93
CA PRO A 473 35.89 11.04 15.49
C PRO A 473 36.95 10.16 14.84
N ALA A 474 36.60 9.57 13.70
CA ALA A 474 37.50 8.75 12.90
C ALA A 474 38.88 9.44 12.77
N PRO A 475 40.00 8.70 12.91
CA PRO A 475 41.31 9.30 12.71
C PRO A 475 41.36 9.85 11.30
N ALA A 476 41.69 11.14 11.19
CA ALA A 476 41.90 11.82 9.93
C ALA A 476 42.83 10.95 9.06
N ALA A 477 42.41 10.74 7.81
CA ALA A 477 43.16 9.97 6.83
C ALA A 477 44.62 10.40 6.82
N ALA A 478 45.50 9.54 7.34
CA ALA A 478 46.92 9.66 7.11
C ALA A 478 47.13 9.54 5.58
N GLY A 479 47.79 10.55 5.02
CA GLY A 479 48.11 10.60 3.60
C GLY A 479 48.85 9.35 3.11
N PRO A 480 48.89 9.12 1.79
CA PRO A 480 49.40 7.89 1.23
C PRO A 480 50.88 7.69 1.61
N PRO A 481 51.31 6.46 1.96
CA PRO A 481 52.70 6.20 2.25
C PRO A 481 53.54 6.35 0.98
N ALA A 482 54.71 6.97 1.15
CA ALA A 482 55.72 7.13 0.12
C ALA A 482 56.07 5.78 -0.53
N SER A 483 56.12 5.79 -1.86
CA SER A 483 56.53 4.70 -2.72
C SER A 483 57.90 4.15 -2.34
N VAL A 484 57.94 2.87 -1.95
CA VAL A 484 59.18 2.10 -1.82
C VAL A 484 59.70 1.80 -3.23
N ALA A 485 60.83 2.43 -3.57
CA ALA A 485 61.55 2.22 -4.80
C ALA A 485 62.06 0.78 -4.89
N THR A 486 61.65 0.06 -5.94
CA THR A 486 62.21 -1.23 -6.32
C THR A 486 63.51 -0.99 -7.09
N SER A 487 64.61 -1.50 -6.55
CA SER A 487 65.94 -1.47 -7.17
C SER A 487 65.98 -2.45 -8.34
N GLN A 488 66.21 -1.94 -9.56
CA GLN A 488 66.81 -2.72 -10.64
C GLN A 488 68.00 -1.95 -11.23
N ARG A 489 69.16 -2.59 -11.12
CA ARG A 489 70.46 -2.23 -11.73
C ARG A 489 70.40 -2.34 -13.25
N SER A 490 71.21 -1.49 -13.90
CA SER A 490 71.90 -1.60 -15.22
C SER A 490 71.67 -0.30 -16.03
N VAL A 491 72.64 0.45 -16.62
CA VAL A 491 74.06 0.31 -17.05
C VAL A 491 74.64 1.75 -17.20
N PRO A 492 75.97 2.00 -17.14
CA PRO A 492 76.53 3.33 -17.39
C PRO A 492 76.76 3.64 -18.88
N GLY A 493 76.53 4.91 -19.24
CA GLY A 493 77.46 5.75 -20.02
C GLY A 493 77.46 5.67 -21.55
N GLY A 494 77.15 6.81 -22.19
CA GLY A 494 77.83 7.24 -23.42
C GLY A 494 76.94 7.70 -24.58
N GLY A 495 77.18 8.93 -25.08
CA GLY A 495 77.05 9.22 -26.51
C GLY A 495 75.99 10.24 -26.97
N GLN A 496 76.46 11.48 -27.18
CA GLN A 496 76.07 12.46 -28.21
C GLN A 496 74.94 12.10 -29.20
N ASN A 497 73.95 12.99 -29.43
CA ASN A 497 74.01 14.02 -30.48
C ASN A 497 72.71 14.85 -30.60
N ARG A 498 72.88 16.03 -31.23
CA ARG A 498 71.91 17.07 -31.68
C ARG A 498 70.56 16.51 -32.21
N THR A 499 69.43 17.23 -32.15
CA THR A 499 69.12 18.39 -33.02
C THR A 499 67.82 19.13 -32.60
N ARG A 500 67.83 20.46 -32.80
CA ARG A 500 66.78 21.50 -32.76
C ARG A 500 65.41 21.17 -33.42
N THR A 501 64.32 21.71 -32.84
CA THR A 501 63.35 22.72 -33.39
C THR A 501 62.24 23.01 -32.35
N ARG A 502 62.12 24.19 -31.67
CA ARG A 502 61.37 25.45 -32.01
C ARG A 502 60.01 25.18 -32.71
N LYS A 503 58.83 25.70 -32.33
CA LYS A 503 58.37 27.05 -31.87
C LYS A 503 56.88 26.90 -31.41
N ARG A 504 56.43 27.52 -30.30
CA ARG A 504 55.72 28.85 -30.16
C ARG A 504 54.17 28.68 -30.17
N THR A 505 53.48 28.85 -29.01
CA THR A 505 52.65 30.03 -28.60
C THR A 505 51.79 30.61 -29.72
N THR A 506 50.49 30.88 -29.57
CA THR A 506 49.85 31.95 -28.74
C THR A 506 48.31 31.80 -28.94
N VAL A 507 47.48 31.83 -27.89
CA VAL A 507 46.66 32.97 -27.40
C VAL A 507 45.18 32.97 -27.85
N GLU A 508 44.35 33.01 -26.80
CA GLU A 508 42.94 33.41 -26.63
C GLU A 508 42.51 34.68 -27.42
N PRO A 509 41.21 34.99 -27.61
CA PRO A 509 40.50 35.74 -26.57
C PRO A 509 38.97 35.55 -26.43
N LYS A 510 38.52 36.02 -25.27
CA LYS A 510 37.16 36.24 -24.75
C LYS A 510 36.35 37.34 -25.48
N GLN A 511 35.03 37.25 -25.39
CA GLN A 511 34.00 38.32 -25.28
C GLN A 511 32.75 37.62 -24.70
N ASN A 512 32.12 37.88 -23.54
CA ASN A 512 31.78 39.05 -22.71
C ASN A 512 30.60 39.90 -23.26
N HIS A 513 29.51 39.95 -22.49
CA HIS A 513 28.38 40.93 -22.37
C HIS A 513 27.04 40.20 -22.16
N SER A 514 26.08 40.60 -21.33
CA SER A 514 25.95 41.58 -20.24
C SER A 514 24.53 41.41 -19.65
N ARG A 515 24.40 41.67 -18.34
CA ARG A 515 23.15 41.74 -17.55
C ARG A 515 22.15 42.77 -18.10
N THR A 516 20.85 42.55 -17.83
CA THR A 516 19.99 43.52 -17.12
C THR A 516 18.78 42.83 -16.50
N ARG A 517 18.32 43.40 -15.39
CA ARG A 517 17.31 42.95 -14.41
C ARG A 517 16.29 44.07 -14.31
N THR A 518 14.99 43.79 -14.29
CA THR A 518 13.98 44.54 -13.51
C THR A 518 12.62 43.83 -13.56
N GLU A 519 12.13 43.50 -12.38
CA GLU A 519 10.74 43.24 -11.95
C GLU A 519 9.88 44.52 -12.06
N PRO A 520 8.54 44.48 -11.86
CA PRO A 520 7.72 43.48 -11.18
C PRO A 520 6.86 42.57 -12.07
#